data_AF-A0A7C1VS38-F1
#
_entry.id   AF-A0A7C1VS38-F1
#
_cell.length_a   1.000
_cell.length_b   1.000
_cell.length_c   1.000
_cell.angle_alpha   90.00
_cell.angle_beta   90.00
_cell.angle_gamma   90.00
#
_symmetry.space_group_name_H-M   'P 1'
#
loop_
_entity.id
_entity.type
_entity.pdbx_description
1 polymer ?
#
loop_
_entity_poly.entity_id
_entity_poly.type
_entity_poly.pdbx_seq_one_letter_code
_entity_poly.pdbx_strand_id
1 'polypeptide(L)'
;MKRNISPVVIGSGIALGGLMILSVCWVYIKNQQFGFAGGVLTVFGVLLIGLSVWRTVNISISLKEGIKASFDQMERSVKEVVHQVRELESHLLTNISALEEMQPDKIANLRQREKVDLLRKHGKYLEALEIDPDDVLSMMGLIEGKAEESKYSDILEIFLRLKISNRSGVGYSVYPQVILAHAQVGNVKKAMAILAELDHTITEHVSNGYGYLARAEQLSWLHRTLAEVKAKIDDGAVARAVETLLEKIDATVRNLKKI
;
A
#
# COMPACT_ATOMS: atom_id res chain seq x y z
N MET A 1 -51.44 15.27 -0.56
CA MET A 1 -51.14 15.63 0.85
C MET A 1 -49.77 16.32 0.88
N LYS A 2 -49.74 17.67 0.86
CA LYS A 2 -48.48 18.46 0.86
C LYS A 2 -47.90 18.45 2.28
N ARG A 3 -46.71 17.87 2.48
CA ARG A 3 -45.97 18.01 3.74
C ARG A 3 -45.17 19.31 3.69
N ASN A 4 -45.58 20.30 4.47
CA ASN A 4 -44.81 21.52 4.68
C ASN A 4 -43.58 21.16 5.53
N ILE A 5 -42.38 21.23 4.94
CA ILE A 5 -41.13 21.06 5.69
C ILE A 5 -40.86 22.39 6.39
N SER A 6 -40.93 22.40 7.73
CA SER A 6 -40.72 23.60 8.53
C SER A 6 -39.26 24.08 8.43
N PRO A 7 -38.98 25.40 8.41
CA PRO A 7 -37.62 25.95 8.33
C PRO A 7 -36.70 25.46 9.46
N VAL A 8 -37.27 25.04 10.59
CA VAL A 8 -36.57 24.38 11.70
C VAL A 8 -35.87 23.08 11.28
N VAL A 9 -36.49 22.30 10.38
CA VAL A 9 -35.95 21.00 9.90
C VAL A 9 -34.72 21.21 9.02
N ILE A 10 -34.74 22.26 8.19
CA ILE A 10 -33.61 22.65 7.34
C ILE A 10 -32.46 23.17 8.22
N GLY A 11 -32.78 24.02 9.21
CA GLY A 11 -31.81 24.53 10.18
C GLY A 11 -31.13 23.42 10.97
N SER A 12 -31.90 22.42 11.45
CA SER A 12 -31.33 21.28 12.16
C SER A 12 -30.44 20.41 11.29
N GLY A 13 -30.76 20.24 10.00
CA GLY A 13 -29.95 19.45 9.08
C GLY A 13 -28.58 20.08 8.82
N ILE A 14 -28.53 21.41 8.64
CA ILE A 14 -27.28 22.15 8.43
C ILE A 14 -26.42 22.11 9.71
N ALA A 15 -27.02 22.31 10.87
CA ALA A 15 -26.31 22.25 12.15
C ALA A 15 -25.68 20.86 12.39
N LEU A 16 -26.43 19.79 12.11
CA LEU A 16 -25.96 18.41 12.28
C LEU A 16 -24.83 18.06 11.30
N GLY A 17 -24.97 18.47 10.03
CA GLY A 17 -23.95 18.27 9.01
C GLY A 17 -22.65 19.01 9.32
N GLY A 18 -22.74 20.25 9.80
CA GLY A 18 -21.58 21.03 10.24
C GLY A 18 -20.85 20.37 11.41
N LEU A 19 -21.60 19.83 12.39
CA LEU A 19 -21.04 19.12 13.53
C LEU A 19 -20.29 17.84 13.13
N MET A 20 -20.79 17.10 12.14
CA MET A 20 -20.10 15.91 11.61
C MET A 20 -18.77 16.27 10.93
N ILE A 21 -18.73 17.34 10.14
CA ILE A 21 -17.48 17.77 9.47
C ILE A 21 -16.45 18.24 10.51
N LEU A 22 -16.88 19.03 11.49
CA LEU A 22 -16.01 19.50 12.57
C LEU A 22 -15.41 18.35 13.38
N SER A 23 -16.17 17.27 13.61
CA SER A 23 -15.68 16.06 14.27
C SER A 23 -14.54 15.39 13.50
N VAL A 24 -14.69 15.24 12.18
CA VAL A 24 -13.65 14.65 11.32
C VAL A 24 -12.40 15.54 11.27
N CYS A 25 -12.58 16.86 11.15
CA CYS A 25 -11.46 17.81 11.19
C CYS A 25 -10.74 17.77 12.55
N TRP A 26 -11.46 17.64 13.65
CA TRP A 26 -10.88 17.57 15.00
C TRP A 26 -10.05 16.30 15.20
N VAL A 27 -10.59 15.14 14.80
CA VAL A 27 -9.85 13.85 14.84
C VAL A 27 -8.61 13.90 13.95
N TYR A 28 -8.73 14.53 12.78
CA TYR A 28 -7.62 14.69 11.84
C TYR A 28 -6.50 15.57 12.41
N ILE A 29 -6.82 16.70 13.03
CA ILE A 29 -5.84 17.60 13.68
C ILE A 29 -5.12 16.89 14.84
N LYS A 30 -5.86 16.10 15.64
CA LYS A 30 -5.28 15.42 16.81
C LYS A 30 -4.32 14.28 16.44
N ASN A 31 -4.46 13.69 15.25
CA ASN A 31 -3.74 12.48 14.83
C ASN A 31 -2.69 12.70 13.73
N GLN A 32 -2.27 13.94 13.41
CA GLN A 32 -1.37 14.14 12.26
C GLN A 32 0.02 13.50 12.41
N GLN A 33 0.24 12.44 11.61
CA GLN A 33 1.52 11.99 11.03
C GLN A 33 1.79 12.58 9.63
N PHE A 34 0.90 13.41 9.08
CA PHE A 34 1.05 14.06 7.78
C PHE A 34 1.07 15.57 7.96
N GLY A 35 2.16 16.23 7.54
CA GLY A 35 2.37 17.66 7.74
C GLY A 35 1.35 18.58 7.05
N PHE A 36 1.54 19.90 7.23
CA PHE A 36 0.68 21.01 6.80
C PHE A 36 0.07 20.87 5.39
N ALA A 37 0.79 20.26 4.45
CA ALA A 37 0.33 19.99 3.08
C ALA A 37 -0.93 19.10 3.01
N GLY A 38 -1.05 18.10 3.89
CA GLY A 38 -2.21 17.19 3.91
C GLY A 38 -3.50 17.89 4.34
N GLY A 39 -3.39 18.84 5.28
CA GLY A 39 -4.52 19.64 5.77
C GLY A 39 -5.03 20.61 4.72
N VAL A 40 -4.14 21.28 3.98
CA VAL A 40 -4.53 22.16 2.87
C VAL A 40 -5.26 21.36 1.79
N LEU A 41 -4.78 20.16 1.45
CA LEU A 41 -5.40 19.32 0.43
C LEU A 41 -6.80 18.82 0.84
N THR A 42 -7.00 18.49 2.12
CA THR A 42 -8.33 18.07 2.62
C THR A 42 -9.31 19.23 2.68
N VAL A 43 -8.88 20.42 3.10
CA VAL A 43 -9.72 21.63 3.06
C VAL A 43 -10.12 21.94 1.62
N PHE A 44 -9.18 21.90 0.67
CA PHE A 44 -9.50 22.10 -0.75
C PHE A 44 -10.42 21.01 -1.30
N GLY A 45 -10.23 19.74 -0.92
CA GLY A 45 -11.10 18.64 -1.33
C GLY A 45 -12.54 18.83 -0.85
N VAL A 46 -12.73 19.18 0.42
CA VAL A 46 -14.07 19.44 0.98
C VAL A 46 -14.69 20.69 0.36
N LEU A 47 -13.90 21.74 0.10
CA LEU A 47 -14.37 22.97 -0.52
C LEU A 47 -14.76 22.75 -1.99
N LEU A 48 -14.03 21.91 -2.74
CA LEU A 48 -14.37 21.51 -4.10
C LEU A 48 -15.61 20.63 -4.15
N ILE A 49 -15.77 19.68 -3.23
CA ILE A 49 -16.99 18.87 -3.13
C ILE A 49 -18.18 19.76 -2.74
N GLY A 50 -18.00 20.67 -1.77
CA GLY A 50 -19.01 21.64 -1.35
C GLY A 50 -19.44 22.56 -2.49
N LEU A 51 -18.49 23.09 -3.26
CA LEU A 51 -18.74 23.90 -4.45
C LEU A 51 -19.41 23.09 -5.57
N SER A 52 -19.04 21.82 -5.75
CA SER A 52 -19.66 20.94 -6.75
C SER A 52 -21.14 20.66 -6.43
N VAL A 53 -21.47 20.55 -5.14
CA VAL A 53 -22.85 20.39 -4.68
C VAL A 53 -23.61 21.73 -4.79
N TRP A 54 -22.99 22.85 -4.43
CA TRP A 54 -23.61 24.18 -4.51
C TRP A 54 -23.85 24.67 -5.94
N ARG A 55 -22.98 24.34 -6.90
CA ARG A 55 -23.15 24.72 -8.31
C ARG A 55 -24.37 24.04 -8.98
N THR A 56 -24.83 22.93 -8.41
CA THR A 56 -26.00 22.18 -8.88
C THR A 56 -27.32 22.70 -8.28
N VAL A 57 -27.25 23.58 -7.27
CA VAL A 57 -28.42 24.11 -6.55
C VAL A 57 -28.64 25.57 -6.96
N ASN A 58 -29.24 25.78 -8.12
CA ASN A 58 -29.70 27.11 -8.53
C ASN A 58 -31.06 27.37 -7.86
N ILE A 59 -31.04 27.82 -6.60
CA ILE A 59 -32.26 28.22 -5.88
C ILE A 59 -32.71 29.58 -6.41
N SER A 60 -33.59 29.58 -7.41
CA SER A 60 -34.44 30.73 -7.70
C SER A 60 -35.67 30.68 -6.80
N ILE A 61 -35.64 31.45 -5.70
CA ILE A 61 -36.82 31.64 -4.85
C ILE A 61 -37.78 32.57 -5.60
N SER A 62 -38.72 31.99 -6.35
CA SER A 62 -39.89 32.73 -6.85
C SER A 62 -41.02 32.59 -5.82
N LEU A 63 -41.38 33.71 -5.19
CA LEU A 63 -42.27 33.78 -4.03
C LEU A 63 -43.76 33.51 -4.32
N LYS A 64 -44.15 33.11 -5.53
CA LYS A 64 -45.58 33.00 -5.89
C LYS A 64 -46.07 31.64 -6.40
N GLU A 65 -45.23 30.77 -6.94
CA GLU A 65 -45.72 29.50 -7.51
C GLU A 65 -44.72 28.37 -7.24
N GLY A 66 -45.11 27.44 -6.37
CA GLY A 66 -44.23 26.39 -5.85
C GLY A 66 -43.72 25.36 -6.87
N ILE A 67 -42.77 24.57 -6.39
CA ILE A 67 -42.00 23.47 -7.02
C ILE A 67 -42.87 22.60 -7.96
N LYS A 68 -42.84 22.89 -9.27
CA LYS A 68 -43.43 22.00 -10.30
C LYS A 68 -42.51 21.77 -11.50
N ALA A 69 -41.46 22.57 -11.68
CA ALA A 69 -40.48 22.42 -12.77
C ALA A 69 -39.30 21.47 -12.44
N SER A 70 -39.12 21.10 -11.16
CA SER A 70 -37.88 20.45 -10.69
C SER A 70 -37.79 18.94 -10.93
N PHE A 71 -38.89 18.26 -11.26
CA PHE A 71 -38.85 16.82 -11.55
C PHE A 71 -38.53 16.54 -13.02
N ASP A 72 -39.07 17.30 -13.97
CA ASP A 72 -38.78 17.11 -15.40
C ASP A 72 -37.34 17.42 -15.76
N GLN A 73 -36.73 18.43 -15.11
CA GLN A 73 -35.34 18.79 -15.36
C GLN A 73 -34.37 17.79 -14.69
N MET A 74 -34.71 17.27 -13.51
CA MET A 74 -33.92 16.23 -12.85
C MET A 74 -34.01 14.89 -13.59
N GLU A 75 -35.19 14.53 -14.13
CA GLU A 75 -35.33 13.33 -14.96
C GLU A 75 -34.54 13.43 -16.28
N ARG A 76 -34.46 14.63 -16.87
CA ARG A 76 -33.61 14.88 -18.05
C ARG A 76 -32.13 14.80 -17.72
N SER A 77 -31.67 15.42 -16.62
CA SER A 77 -30.27 15.34 -16.20
C SER A 77 -29.87 13.93 -15.76
N VAL A 78 -30.78 13.16 -15.14
CA VAL A 78 -30.52 11.74 -14.82
C VAL A 78 -30.44 10.90 -16.09
N LYS A 79 -31.33 11.11 -17.08
CA LYS A 79 -31.24 10.44 -18.38
C LYS A 79 -29.95 10.80 -19.12
N GLU A 80 -29.53 12.05 -19.06
CA GLU A 80 -28.31 12.56 -19.69
C GLU A 80 -27.05 12.00 -19.02
N VAL A 81 -26.99 11.94 -17.68
CA VAL A 81 -25.88 11.32 -16.94
C VAL A 81 -25.83 9.81 -17.18
N VAL A 82 -26.98 9.13 -17.20
CA VAL A 82 -27.03 7.70 -17.58
C VAL A 82 -26.55 7.49 -19.02
N HIS A 83 -26.84 8.43 -19.92
CA HIS A 83 -26.38 8.35 -21.29
C HIS A 83 -24.86 8.58 -21.40
N GLN A 84 -24.32 9.56 -20.67
CA GLN A 84 -22.88 9.84 -20.60
C GLN A 84 -22.11 8.70 -19.95
N VAL A 85 -22.64 8.05 -18.91
CA VAL A 85 -22.02 6.86 -18.29
C VAL A 85 -22.00 5.70 -19.28
N ARG A 86 -23.09 5.47 -20.02
CA ARG A 86 -23.13 4.42 -21.07
C ARG A 86 -22.20 4.72 -22.24
N GLU A 87 -22.06 5.98 -22.62
CA GLU A 87 -21.15 6.41 -23.68
C GLU A 87 -19.68 6.35 -23.23
N LEU A 88 -19.40 6.67 -21.97
CA LEU A 88 -18.09 6.48 -21.38
C LEU A 88 -17.74 4.99 -21.24
N GLU A 89 -18.70 4.16 -20.85
CA GLU A 89 -18.56 2.70 -20.78
C GLU A 89 -18.31 2.10 -22.17
N SER A 90 -19.03 2.55 -23.21
CA SER A 90 -18.79 2.10 -24.58
C SER A 90 -17.45 2.59 -25.13
N HIS A 91 -17.03 3.82 -24.81
CA HIS A 91 -15.71 4.34 -25.18
C HIS A 91 -14.58 3.60 -24.46
N LEU A 92 -14.74 3.26 -23.18
CA LEU A 92 -13.77 2.46 -22.44
C LEU A 92 -13.68 1.04 -23.00
N LEU A 93 -14.80 0.41 -23.31
CA LEU A 93 -14.83 -0.91 -23.94
C LEU A 93 -14.16 -0.89 -25.31
N THR A 94 -14.42 0.13 -26.12
CA THR A 94 -13.83 0.27 -27.47
C THR A 94 -12.33 0.54 -27.40
N ASN A 95 -11.88 1.36 -26.45
CA ASN A 95 -10.45 1.60 -26.23
C ASN A 95 -9.73 0.37 -25.68
N ILE A 96 -10.36 -0.40 -24.79
CA ILE A 96 -9.81 -1.68 -24.30
C ILE A 96 -9.69 -2.66 -25.47
N SER A 97 -10.72 -2.81 -26.30
CA SER A 97 -10.69 -3.69 -27.48
C SER A 97 -9.64 -3.24 -28.51
N ALA A 98 -9.51 -1.94 -28.78
CA ALA A 98 -8.47 -1.43 -29.67
C ALA A 98 -7.05 -1.64 -29.11
N LEU A 99 -6.86 -1.53 -27.79
CA LEU A 99 -5.59 -1.88 -27.13
C LEU A 99 -5.31 -3.38 -27.15
N GLU A 100 -6.35 -4.22 -27.05
CA GLU A 100 -6.27 -5.68 -27.19
C GLU A 100 -5.83 -6.11 -28.59
N GLU A 101 -6.31 -5.44 -29.63
CA GLU A 101 -5.92 -5.70 -31.01
C GLU A 101 -4.49 -5.24 -31.32
N MET A 102 -4.01 -4.18 -30.68
CA MET A 102 -2.68 -3.62 -30.97
C MET A 102 -1.53 -4.35 -30.23
N GLN A 103 -1.75 -4.90 -29.03
CA GLN A 103 -0.71 -5.58 -28.23
C GLN A 103 -1.28 -6.71 -27.33
N PRO A 104 -1.80 -7.82 -27.91
CA PRO A 104 -2.46 -8.89 -27.16
C PRO A 104 -1.57 -9.51 -26.07
N ASP A 105 -0.29 -9.72 -26.37
CA ASP A 105 0.67 -10.29 -25.42
C ASP A 105 0.92 -9.39 -24.20
N LYS A 106 0.90 -8.06 -24.40
CA LYS A 106 1.12 -7.11 -23.30
C LYS A 106 -0.09 -7.08 -22.38
N ILE A 107 -1.31 -7.15 -22.92
CA ILE A 107 -2.52 -7.21 -22.11
C ILE A 107 -2.64 -8.55 -21.39
N ALA A 108 -2.30 -9.66 -22.04
CA ALA A 108 -2.25 -10.97 -21.38
C ALA A 108 -1.27 -10.96 -20.18
N ASN A 109 -0.07 -10.40 -20.37
CA ASN A 109 0.91 -10.23 -19.30
C ASN A 109 0.41 -9.32 -18.17
N LEU A 110 -0.28 -8.23 -18.48
CA LEU A 110 -0.86 -7.34 -17.46
C LEU A 110 -1.96 -8.04 -16.65
N ARG A 111 -2.85 -8.79 -17.30
CA ARG A 111 -3.88 -9.60 -16.63
C ARG A 111 -3.27 -10.66 -15.72
N GLN A 112 -2.20 -11.30 -16.17
CA GLN A 112 -1.48 -12.29 -15.37
C GLN A 112 -0.88 -11.64 -14.12
N ARG A 113 -0.23 -10.48 -14.26
CA ARG A 113 0.32 -9.71 -13.12
C ARG A 113 -0.75 -9.25 -12.15
N GLU A 114 -1.88 -8.73 -12.66
CA GLU A 114 -3.01 -8.32 -11.83
C GLU A 114 -3.57 -9.51 -11.04
N LYS A 115 -3.69 -10.69 -11.66
CA LYS A 115 -4.12 -11.92 -11.00
C LYS A 115 -3.15 -12.34 -9.88
N VAL A 116 -1.84 -12.28 -10.14
CA VAL A 116 -0.79 -12.54 -9.13
C VAL A 116 -0.93 -11.56 -7.96
N ASP A 117 -1.10 -10.26 -8.24
CA ASP A 117 -1.26 -9.22 -7.21
C ASP A 117 -2.53 -9.42 -6.36
N LEU A 118 -3.64 -9.82 -6.97
CA LEU A 118 -4.87 -10.14 -6.25
C LEU A 118 -4.68 -11.34 -5.33
N LEU A 119 -4.09 -12.43 -5.82
CA LEU A 119 -3.80 -13.62 -5.00
C LEU A 119 -2.91 -13.27 -3.81
N ARG A 120 -1.87 -12.47 -4.05
CA ARG A 120 -0.95 -11.99 -3.01
C ARG A 120 -1.66 -11.17 -1.94
N LYS A 121 -2.55 -10.25 -2.32
CA LYS A 121 -3.37 -9.47 -1.37
C LYS A 121 -4.28 -10.34 -0.49
N HIS A 122 -4.67 -11.51 -0.98
CA HIS A 122 -5.45 -12.50 -0.23
C HIS A 122 -4.59 -13.53 0.52
N GLY A 123 -3.26 -13.37 0.56
CA GLY A 123 -2.33 -14.30 1.22
C GLY A 123 -2.14 -15.63 0.48
N LYS A 124 -2.63 -15.75 -0.76
CA LYS A 124 -2.57 -16.97 -1.58
C LYS A 124 -1.28 -17.03 -2.37
N TYR A 125 -0.14 -17.02 -1.68
CA TYR A 125 1.18 -16.91 -2.31
C TYR A 125 1.57 -18.16 -3.13
N LEU A 126 1.13 -19.37 -2.74
CA LEU A 126 1.38 -20.57 -3.54
C LEU A 126 0.67 -20.52 -4.89
N GLU A 127 -0.62 -20.14 -4.89
CA GLU A 127 -1.40 -19.95 -6.13
C GLU A 127 -0.79 -18.85 -7.01
N ALA A 128 -0.21 -17.81 -6.40
CA ALA A 128 0.50 -16.76 -7.13
C ALA A 128 1.77 -17.30 -7.82
N LEU A 129 2.54 -18.15 -7.14
CA LEU A 129 3.75 -18.79 -7.69
C LEU A 129 3.46 -19.88 -8.75
N GLU A 130 2.26 -20.46 -8.77
CA GLU A 130 1.82 -21.31 -9.87
C GLU A 130 1.66 -20.53 -11.18
N ILE A 131 1.33 -19.23 -11.07
CA ILE A 131 1.14 -18.34 -12.21
C ILE A 131 2.45 -17.65 -12.60
N ASP A 132 3.22 -17.19 -11.63
CA ASP A 132 4.54 -16.58 -11.84
C ASP A 132 5.57 -17.20 -10.85
N PRO A 133 6.28 -18.27 -11.27
CA PRO A 133 7.21 -18.98 -10.39
C PRO A 133 8.40 -18.15 -9.89
N ASP A 134 8.68 -17.01 -10.54
CA ASP A 134 9.78 -16.12 -10.21
C ASP A 134 9.33 -14.89 -9.41
N ASP A 135 8.06 -14.83 -8.99
CA ASP A 135 7.54 -13.70 -8.21
C ASP A 135 8.18 -13.63 -6.82
N VAL A 136 9.13 -12.70 -6.69
CA VAL A 136 9.90 -12.41 -5.48
C VAL A 136 8.99 -12.09 -4.29
N LEU A 137 7.90 -11.34 -4.52
CA LEU A 137 7.04 -10.87 -3.42
C LEU A 137 6.21 -12.02 -2.83
N SER A 138 5.76 -12.97 -3.65
CA SER A 138 5.08 -14.17 -3.16
C SER A 138 6.04 -15.10 -2.43
N MET A 139 7.28 -15.27 -2.91
CA MET A 139 8.30 -16.03 -2.17
C MET A 139 8.61 -15.41 -0.81
N MET A 140 8.72 -14.09 -0.74
CA MET A 140 8.92 -13.37 0.52
C MET A 140 7.75 -13.59 1.49
N GLY A 141 6.51 -13.44 1.01
CA GLY A 141 5.31 -13.65 1.83
C GLY A 141 5.21 -15.09 2.36
N LEU A 142 5.64 -16.09 1.58
CA LEU A 142 5.76 -17.46 2.07
C LEU A 142 6.84 -17.59 3.15
N ILE A 143 8.02 -17.02 2.96
CA ILE A 143 9.09 -17.07 3.97
C ILE A 143 8.62 -16.45 5.29
N GLU A 144 7.94 -15.31 5.24
CA GLU A 144 7.40 -14.63 6.42
C GLU A 144 6.36 -15.51 7.12
N GLY A 145 5.38 -16.04 6.39
CA GLY A 145 4.37 -16.94 6.98
C GLY A 145 4.97 -18.22 7.56
N LYS A 146 5.96 -18.82 6.89
CA LYS A 146 6.67 -20.00 7.40
C LYS A 146 7.51 -19.69 8.63
N ALA A 147 8.04 -18.48 8.76
CA ALA A 147 8.76 -18.03 9.95
C ALA A 147 7.82 -17.90 11.15
N GLU A 148 6.59 -17.42 10.96
CA GLU A 148 5.56 -17.39 12.01
C GLU A 148 5.18 -18.81 12.46
N GLU A 149 5.08 -19.75 11.52
CA GLU A 149 4.84 -21.17 11.79
C GLU A 149 6.06 -21.93 12.33
N SER A 150 7.22 -21.28 12.48
CA SER A 150 8.51 -21.92 12.85
C SER A 150 8.93 -23.08 11.93
N LYS A 151 8.48 -23.08 10.67
CA LYS A 151 8.83 -24.08 9.66
C LYS A 151 10.13 -23.71 8.96
N TYR A 152 11.24 -23.80 9.69
CA TYR A 152 12.54 -23.33 9.24
C TYR A 152 13.08 -24.07 8.00
N SER A 153 12.81 -25.37 7.86
CA SER A 153 13.25 -26.12 6.66
C SER A 153 12.60 -25.59 5.38
N ASP A 154 11.29 -25.31 5.41
CA ASP A 154 10.53 -24.76 4.27
C ASP A 154 11.09 -23.40 3.84
N ILE A 155 11.48 -22.54 4.80
CA ILE A 155 12.10 -21.24 4.52
C ILE A 155 13.37 -21.41 3.69
N LEU A 156 14.21 -22.38 4.05
CA LEU A 156 15.48 -22.60 3.37
C LEU A 156 15.30 -23.12 1.94
N GLU A 157 14.26 -23.91 1.69
CA GLU A 157 13.90 -24.36 0.33
C GLU A 157 13.44 -23.19 -0.55
N ILE A 158 12.53 -22.36 -0.03
CA ILE A 158 12.03 -21.18 -0.75
C ILE A 158 13.16 -20.17 -1.00
N PHE A 159 14.05 -19.99 -0.01
CA PHE A 159 15.16 -19.05 -0.11
C PHE A 159 16.12 -19.34 -1.27
N LEU A 160 16.36 -20.61 -1.59
CA LEU A 160 17.20 -20.98 -2.73
C LEU A 160 16.65 -20.45 -4.06
N ARG A 161 15.32 -20.49 -4.22
CA ARG A 161 14.65 -19.95 -5.42
C ARG A 161 14.67 -18.42 -5.38
N LEU A 162 14.34 -17.82 -4.23
CA LEU A 162 14.35 -16.37 -4.04
C LEU A 162 15.71 -15.77 -4.42
N LYS A 163 16.82 -16.39 -4.02
CA LYS A 163 18.17 -15.87 -4.29
C LYS A 163 18.47 -15.75 -5.79
N ILE A 164 17.89 -16.62 -6.61
CA ILE A 164 18.06 -16.59 -8.08
C ILE A 164 17.18 -15.49 -8.70
N SER A 165 15.97 -15.31 -8.19
CA SER A 165 14.99 -14.38 -8.75
C SER A 165 15.09 -12.94 -8.19
N ASN A 166 15.88 -12.71 -7.13
CA ASN A 166 16.03 -11.41 -6.44
C ASN A 166 16.87 -10.38 -7.22
N ARG A 167 16.39 -9.96 -8.40
CA ARG A 167 17.08 -8.95 -9.24
C ARG A 167 17.01 -7.53 -8.69
N SER A 168 15.96 -7.21 -7.92
CA SER A 168 15.70 -5.87 -7.40
C SER A 168 16.37 -5.58 -6.05
N GLY A 169 16.91 -6.62 -5.39
CA GLY A 169 17.38 -6.55 -4.02
C GLY A 169 16.27 -6.49 -2.97
N VAL A 170 14.99 -6.44 -3.35
CA VAL A 170 13.88 -6.40 -2.38
C VAL A 170 13.85 -7.67 -1.50
N GLY A 171 14.32 -8.80 -2.02
CA GLY A 171 14.46 -10.05 -1.29
C GLY A 171 15.42 -9.99 -0.09
N TYR A 172 16.26 -8.96 0.04
CA TYR A 172 17.08 -8.78 1.25
C TYR A 172 16.25 -8.55 2.51
N SER A 173 14.99 -8.12 2.36
CA SER A 173 14.06 -7.93 3.48
C SER A 173 13.80 -9.20 4.29
N VAL A 174 13.84 -10.39 3.66
CA VAL A 174 13.60 -11.67 4.36
C VAL A 174 14.87 -12.37 4.84
N TYR A 175 16.05 -11.76 4.64
CA TYR A 175 17.31 -12.32 5.14
C TYR A 175 17.31 -12.56 6.65
N PRO A 176 16.70 -11.71 7.52
CA PRO A 176 16.60 -12.00 8.94
C PRO A 176 15.94 -13.36 9.23
N GLN A 177 14.82 -13.67 8.57
CA GLN A 177 14.10 -14.94 8.73
C GLN A 177 14.94 -16.12 8.25
N VAL A 178 15.73 -15.94 7.18
CA VAL A 178 16.64 -16.95 6.65
C VAL A 178 17.82 -17.20 7.60
N ILE A 179 18.37 -16.13 8.20
CA ILE A 179 19.42 -16.23 9.24
C ILE A 179 18.88 -17.01 10.44
N LEU A 180 17.67 -16.67 10.90
CA LEU A 180 16.99 -17.41 11.96
C LEU A 180 16.83 -18.88 11.60
N ALA A 181 16.32 -19.16 10.40
CA ALA A 181 16.09 -20.52 9.93
C ALA A 181 17.39 -21.34 9.93
N HIS A 182 18.49 -20.79 9.40
CA HIS A 182 19.79 -21.46 9.42
C HIS A 182 20.33 -21.68 10.84
N ALA A 183 20.15 -20.71 11.74
CA ALA A 183 20.55 -20.85 13.14
C ALA A 183 19.75 -21.96 13.85
N GLN A 184 18.44 -21.99 13.64
CA GLN A 184 17.51 -22.94 14.27
C GLN A 184 17.70 -24.38 13.79
N VAL A 185 18.10 -24.58 12.52
CA VAL A 185 18.48 -25.93 12.03
C VAL A 185 19.94 -26.31 12.36
N GLY A 186 20.64 -25.52 13.19
CA GLY A 186 22.02 -25.78 13.61
C GLY A 186 23.08 -25.50 12.54
N ASN A 187 22.71 -24.83 11.44
CA ASN A 187 23.64 -24.50 10.35
C ASN A 187 24.31 -23.14 10.54
N VAL A 188 25.07 -23.02 11.64
CA VAL A 188 25.74 -21.78 12.07
C VAL A 188 26.60 -21.18 10.96
N LYS A 189 27.37 -22.00 10.23
CA LYS A 189 28.24 -21.53 9.14
C LYS A 189 27.45 -20.83 8.04
N LYS A 190 26.30 -21.37 7.64
CA LYS A 190 25.44 -20.73 6.62
C LYS A 190 24.76 -19.49 7.18
N ALA A 191 24.29 -19.50 8.43
CA ALA A 191 23.73 -18.29 9.06
C ALA A 191 24.73 -17.12 9.04
N MET A 192 25.98 -17.40 9.43
CA MET A 192 27.07 -16.43 9.39
C MET A 192 27.40 -15.95 7.97
N ALA A 193 27.34 -16.83 6.97
CA ALA A 193 27.55 -16.47 5.57
C ALA A 193 26.46 -15.53 5.04
N ILE A 194 25.18 -15.79 5.37
CA ILE A 194 24.06 -14.91 4.98
C ILE A 194 24.16 -13.55 5.69
N LEU A 195 24.56 -13.54 6.96
CA LEU A 195 24.85 -12.29 7.69
C LEU A 195 25.96 -11.47 7.03
N ALA A 196 27.07 -12.10 6.65
CA ALA A 196 28.17 -11.42 5.97
C ALA A 196 27.76 -10.89 4.59
N GLU A 197 26.96 -11.67 3.83
CA GLU A 197 26.39 -11.24 2.55
C GLU A 197 25.50 -10.00 2.73
N LEU A 198 24.66 -9.98 3.77
CA LEU A 198 23.80 -8.84 4.08
C LEU A 198 24.60 -7.60 4.47
N ASP A 199 25.60 -7.74 5.36
CA ASP A 199 26.48 -6.64 5.78
C ASP A 199 27.23 -6.03 4.59
N HIS A 200 27.77 -6.88 3.71
CA HIS A 200 28.44 -6.45 2.49
C HIS A 200 27.49 -5.68 1.56
N THR A 201 26.29 -6.22 1.31
CA THR A 201 25.27 -5.59 0.46
C THR A 201 24.82 -4.24 1.00
N ILE A 202 24.61 -4.13 2.32
CA ILE A 202 24.26 -2.84 2.96
C ILE A 202 25.38 -1.84 2.72
N THR A 203 26.61 -2.22 2.98
CA THR A 203 27.78 -1.35 2.81
C THR A 203 27.89 -0.87 1.36
N GLU A 204 27.75 -1.78 0.40
CA GLU A 204 27.80 -1.48 -1.04
C GLU A 204 26.67 -0.54 -1.49
N HIS A 205 25.42 -0.86 -1.16
CA HIS A 205 24.27 -0.03 -1.54
C HIS A 205 24.37 1.38 -0.95
N VAL A 206 24.79 1.49 0.31
CA VAL A 206 24.96 2.77 0.99
C VAL A 206 26.12 3.57 0.39
N SER A 207 27.27 2.95 0.10
CA SER A 207 28.41 3.65 -0.50
C SER A 207 28.09 4.15 -1.91
N ASN A 208 27.32 3.37 -2.68
CA ASN A 208 26.94 3.71 -4.04
C ASN A 208 25.80 4.73 -4.09
N GLY A 209 25.08 4.93 -2.99
CA GLY A 209 23.91 5.82 -2.92
C GLY A 209 22.68 5.31 -3.70
N TYR A 210 22.71 4.08 -4.20
CA TYR A 210 21.60 3.44 -4.90
C TYR A 210 21.45 1.96 -4.47
N GLY A 211 20.23 1.44 -4.62
CA GLY A 211 19.88 0.08 -4.21
C GLY A 211 18.80 0.06 -3.12
N TYR A 212 18.21 -1.11 -2.88
CA TYR A 212 17.11 -1.25 -1.93
C TYR A 212 17.51 -0.86 -0.50
N LEU A 213 18.74 -1.19 -0.09
CA LEU A 213 19.26 -0.95 1.26
C LEU A 213 20.02 0.38 1.41
N ALA A 214 20.03 1.24 0.39
CA ALA A 214 20.71 2.54 0.45
C ALA A 214 19.93 3.60 1.26
N ARG A 215 18.69 3.31 1.63
CA ARG A 215 17.74 4.26 2.20
C ARG A 215 17.51 4.01 3.69
N ALA A 216 17.37 5.10 4.44
CA ALA A 216 17.26 5.06 5.90
C ALA A 216 15.99 4.32 6.37
N GLU A 217 14.88 4.41 5.64
CA GLU A 217 13.62 3.75 5.99
C GLU A 217 13.75 2.23 5.91
N GLN A 218 14.32 1.72 4.82
CA GLN A 218 14.55 0.29 4.58
C GLN A 218 15.53 -0.28 5.60
N LEU A 219 16.60 0.44 5.91
CA LEU A 219 17.55 0.04 6.95
C LEU A 219 16.93 0.09 8.35
N SER A 220 16.07 1.07 8.65
CA SER A 220 15.34 1.14 9.93
C SER A 220 14.37 -0.04 10.09
N TRP A 221 13.71 -0.43 9.00
CA TRP A 221 12.85 -1.62 8.98
C TRP A 221 13.68 -2.89 9.20
N LEU A 222 14.78 -3.06 8.45
CA LEU A 222 15.66 -4.22 8.56
C LEU A 222 16.27 -4.35 9.97
N HIS A 223 16.68 -3.23 10.57
CA HIS A 223 17.16 -3.17 11.95
C HIS A 223 16.12 -3.74 12.93
N ARG A 224 14.85 -3.32 12.81
CA ARG A 224 13.78 -3.83 13.68
C ARG A 224 13.61 -5.33 13.53
N THR A 225 13.51 -5.82 12.29
CA THR A 225 13.32 -7.24 11.99
C THR A 225 14.50 -8.08 12.47
N LEU A 226 15.75 -7.61 12.30
CA LEU A 226 16.94 -8.28 12.82
C LEU A 226 16.96 -8.34 14.35
N ALA A 227 16.51 -7.28 15.04
CA ALA A 227 16.43 -7.27 16.50
C ALA A 227 15.39 -8.27 17.02
N GLU A 228 14.23 -8.36 16.36
CA GLU A 228 13.19 -9.36 16.67
C GLU A 228 13.68 -10.79 16.44
N VAL A 229 14.42 -11.01 15.35
CA VAL A 229 15.03 -12.31 15.04
C VAL A 229 16.12 -12.67 16.04
N LYS A 230 17.00 -11.73 16.41
CA LYS A 230 18.08 -11.97 17.38
C LYS A 230 17.54 -12.55 18.69
N ALA A 231 16.40 -12.05 19.17
CA ALA A 231 15.76 -12.54 20.39
C ALA A 231 15.33 -14.01 20.32
N LYS A 232 15.26 -14.59 19.12
CA LYS A 232 14.88 -15.99 18.86
C LYS A 232 16.07 -16.88 18.47
N ILE A 233 17.31 -16.36 18.49
CA ILE A 233 18.51 -17.13 18.13
C ILE A 233 19.18 -17.65 19.40
N ASP A 234 19.25 -18.98 19.52
CA ASP A 234 19.89 -19.64 20.66
C ASP A 234 21.43 -19.67 20.54
N ASP A 235 21.95 -19.72 19.30
CA ASP A 235 23.39 -19.76 19.07
C ASP A 235 24.06 -18.42 19.40
N GLY A 236 24.90 -18.42 20.43
CA GLY A 236 25.55 -17.21 20.92
C GLY A 236 26.58 -16.59 19.96
N ALA A 237 27.09 -17.32 18.97
CA ALA A 237 27.97 -16.74 17.95
C ALA A 237 27.15 -15.98 16.90
N VAL A 238 26.07 -16.59 16.39
CA VAL A 238 25.15 -15.93 15.45
C VAL A 238 24.48 -14.72 16.11
N ALA A 239 23.99 -14.85 17.35
CA ALA A 239 23.34 -13.75 18.06
C ALA A 239 24.27 -12.54 18.25
N ARG A 240 25.55 -12.76 18.54
CA ARG A 240 26.56 -11.69 18.61
C ARG A 240 26.85 -11.05 17.26
N ALA A 241 26.92 -11.84 16.19
CA ALA A 241 27.13 -11.33 14.85
C ALA A 241 25.94 -10.46 14.37
N VAL A 242 24.71 -10.87 14.69
CA VAL A 242 23.51 -10.05 14.46
C VAL A 242 23.60 -8.75 15.23
N GLU A 243 24.04 -8.77 16.49
CA GLU A 243 24.19 -7.54 17.30
C GLU A 243 25.18 -6.56 16.67
N THR A 244 26.35 -7.04 16.26
CA THR A 244 27.34 -6.21 15.57
C THR A 244 26.76 -5.58 14.31
N LEU A 245 25.95 -6.31 13.54
CA LEU A 245 25.30 -5.78 12.35
C LEU A 245 24.23 -4.73 12.71
N LEU A 246 23.44 -4.95 13.77
CA LEU A 246 22.46 -3.97 14.27
C LEU A 246 23.13 -2.64 14.61
N GLU A 247 24.25 -2.67 15.34
CA GLU A 247 25.01 -1.46 15.69
C GLU A 247 25.49 -0.69 14.45
N LYS A 248 26.00 -1.42 13.44
CA LYS A 248 26.41 -0.83 12.15
C LYS A 248 25.24 -0.19 11.41
N ILE A 249 24.10 -0.88 11.35
CA ILE A 249 22.90 -0.37 10.68
C ILE A 249 22.41 0.89 11.40
N ASP A 250 22.36 0.91 12.73
CA ASP A 250 21.94 2.07 13.51
C ASP A 250 22.85 3.29 13.28
N ALA A 251 24.18 3.08 13.28
CA ALA A 251 25.14 4.12 12.91
C ALA A 251 24.90 4.66 11.48
N THR A 252 24.64 3.75 10.54
CA THR A 252 24.39 4.09 9.13
C THR A 252 23.09 4.89 8.94
N VAL A 253 22.00 4.47 9.60
CA VAL A 253 20.71 5.18 9.57
C VAL A 253 20.84 6.58 10.16
N ARG A 254 21.58 6.74 11.26
CA ARG A 254 21.86 8.07 11.84
C ARG A 254 22.62 8.98 10.88
N ASN A 255 23.56 8.43 10.11
CA ASN A 255 24.31 9.21 9.13
C ASN A 255 23.44 9.62 7.95
N LEU A 256 22.62 8.70 7.42
CA LEU A 256 21.72 8.99 6.29
C LEU A 256 20.65 10.04 6.63
N LYS A 257 20.15 10.08 7.87
CA LYS A 257 19.14 11.06 8.31
C LYS A 257 19.69 12.47 8.58
N LYS A 258 21.01 12.64 8.62
CA LYS A 258 21.66 13.95 8.84
C LYS A 258 21.89 14.72 7.53
N ILE A 259 21.73 14.06 6.39
CA ILE A 259 21.85 14.60 5.03
C ILE A 259 20.46 15.03 4.57
#